data_AF-A0A6V7L4I0-F1
#
_entry.id   AF-A0A6V7L4I0-F1
#
_cell.length_a   1.000
_cell.length_b   1.000
_cell.length_c   1.000
_cell.angle_alpha   90.00
_cell.angle_beta   90.00
_cell.angle_gamma   90.00
#
_symmetry.space_group_name_H-M   'P 1'
#
loop_
_entity.id
_entity.type
_entity.pdbx_description
1 polymer ?
#
loop_
_entity_poly.entity_id
_entity_poly.type
_entity_poly.pdbx_seq_one_letter_code
_entity_poly.pdbx_strand_id
1 'polypeptide(L)' 'MSACTRVQQSNGDGNLSSPRKKQRIVNLDNAKVTVVLGAQWGDEGKGKVVDMLAADADVVCRCQ' A
#
# COMPACT_ATOMS: atom_id res chain seq x y z
N MET A 1 -36.07 -43.18 -27.74
CA MET A 1 -36.02 -43.17 -26.27
C MET A 1 -34.65 -42.67 -25.84
N SER A 2 -34.52 -41.43 -25.37
CA SER A 2 -33.72 -41.12 -24.18
C SER A 2 -33.96 -39.66 -23.80
N ALA A 3 -34.12 -39.43 -22.51
CA ALA A 3 -34.92 -38.38 -21.94
C ALA A 3 -34.22 -37.01 -21.82
N CYS A 4 -35.06 -35.98 -21.84
CA CYS A 4 -34.84 -34.68 -21.23
C CYS A 4 -34.27 -34.82 -19.81
N THR A 5 -33.21 -34.08 -19.48
CA THR A 5 -32.95 -33.71 -18.10
C THR A 5 -32.57 -32.24 -18.05
N ARG A 6 -33.60 -31.44 -17.77
CA ARG A 6 -33.58 -30.06 -17.31
C ARG A 6 -32.61 -29.93 -16.13
N VAL A 7 -31.46 -29.27 -16.34
CA VAL A 7 -30.62 -28.82 -15.22
C VAL A 7 -31.22 -27.52 -14.68
N GLN A 8 -31.59 -27.55 -13.40
CA GLN A 8 -32.21 -26.46 -12.67
C GLN A 8 -31.23 -26.00 -11.58
N GLN A 9 -30.94 -24.69 -11.54
CA GLN A 9 -30.41 -23.89 -10.41
C GLN A 9 -28.94 -24.18 -10.00
N SER A 10 -28.12 -23.19 -9.63
CA SER A 10 -28.39 -22.07 -8.72
C SER A 10 -27.65 -20.79 -9.11
N ASN A 11 -28.27 -19.64 -8.81
CA ASN A 11 -27.56 -18.37 -8.68
C ASN A 11 -26.57 -18.51 -7.52
N GLY A 12 -25.31 -18.84 -7.83
CA GLY A 12 -24.23 -18.77 -6.88
C GLY A 12 -23.67 -17.36 -6.88
N ASP A 13 -23.90 -16.61 -5.80
CA ASP A 13 -23.11 -15.43 -5.43
C ASP A 13 -21.67 -15.87 -5.16
N GLY A 14 -20.95 -16.19 -6.23
CA GLY A 14 -19.55 -16.53 -6.21
C GLY A 14 -18.76 -15.24 -6.07
N ASN A 15 -18.47 -14.85 -4.84
CA ASN A 15 -17.35 -13.95 -4.54
C ASN A 15 -16.13 -14.47 -5.31
N LEU A 16 -15.75 -13.77 -6.39
CA LEU A 16 -14.52 -14.04 -7.15
C LEU A 16 -13.34 -13.70 -6.23
N SER A 17 -12.99 -14.63 -5.36
CA SER A 17 -11.73 -14.62 -4.62
C SER A 17 -10.61 -14.89 -5.62
N SER A 18 -10.22 -13.82 -6.33
CA SER A 18 -8.98 -13.78 -7.12
C SER A 18 -7.84 -14.29 -6.25
N PRO A 19 -7.09 -15.33 -6.67
CA PRO A 19 -6.02 -15.93 -5.87
C PRO A 19 -4.76 -15.05 -5.75
N ARG A 20 -4.85 -13.76 -6.13
CA ARG A 20 -3.70 -12.84 -6.21
C ARG A 20 -3.89 -11.55 -5.44
N LYS A 21 -4.43 -11.63 -4.23
CA LYS A 21 -4.19 -10.58 -3.22
C LYS A 21 -4.41 -11.13 -1.82
N LYS A 22 -3.45 -11.89 -1.33
CA LYS A 22 -3.25 -12.00 0.12
C LYS A 22 -2.85 -10.60 0.57
N GLN A 23 -3.82 -9.78 0.94
CA GLN A 23 -3.57 -8.53 1.64
C GLN A 23 -2.84 -8.94 2.91
N ARG A 24 -1.51 -8.77 2.89
CA ARG A 24 -0.69 -8.86 4.07
C ARG A 24 -1.20 -7.73 4.94
N ILE A 25 -2.06 -8.06 5.90
CA ILE A 25 -2.32 -7.19 7.04
C ILE A 25 -1.00 -7.19 7.81
N VAL A 26 -0.07 -6.36 7.35
CA VAL A 26 1.06 -5.94 8.18
C VAL A 26 0.47 -5.02 9.22
N ASN A 27 0.90 -5.13 10.49
CA ASN A 27 0.58 -4.12 11.49
C ASN A 27 1.04 -2.76 10.96
N LEU A 28 0.10 -1.95 10.47
CA LEU A 28 0.38 -0.63 9.91
C LEU A 28 0.81 0.37 10.99
N ASP A 29 0.56 0.03 12.26
CA ASP A 29 0.67 0.93 13.41
C ASP A 29 2.11 1.39 13.66
N ASN A 30 3.11 0.75 13.05
CA ASN A 30 4.52 1.10 13.20
C ASN A 30 5.22 1.55 11.91
N ALA A 31 4.49 1.71 10.80
CA ALA A 31 5.04 2.24 9.55
C ALA A 31 5.12 3.78 9.62
N LYS A 32 6.12 4.31 10.31
CA LYS A 32 6.34 5.76 10.47
C LYS A 32 7.10 6.31 9.27
N VAL A 33 6.55 7.35 8.64
CA VAL A 33 7.18 8.06 7.51
C VAL A 33 7.41 9.51 7.92
N THR A 34 8.67 9.95 7.86
CA THR A 34 9.07 11.32 8.19
C THR A 34 9.35 12.09 6.90
N VAL A 35 8.72 13.25 6.72
CA VAL A 35 8.90 14.12 5.55
C VAL A 35 9.41 15.48 6.00
N VAL A 36 10.46 15.98 5.35
CA VAL A 36 11.05 17.30 5.62
C VAL A 36 10.67 18.24 4.48
N LEU A 37 9.94 19.32 4.79
CA LEU A 37 9.43 20.28 3.80
C LEU A 37 9.87 21.71 4.04
N GLY A 38 9.87 22.48 2.95
CA GLY A 38 9.90 23.95 2.87
C GLY A 38 8.82 24.59 3.72
N ALA A 39 9.18 25.42 4.69
CA ALA A 39 8.27 26.44 5.21
C ALA A 39 8.33 27.72 4.36
N GLN A 40 9.46 27.97 3.67
CA GLN A 40 9.70 29.20 2.90
C GLN A 40 10.32 28.90 1.51
N TRP A 41 10.71 29.96 0.80
CA TRP A 41 11.15 29.95 -0.61
C TRP A 41 12.63 29.61 -0.83
N GLY A 42 13.35 29.20 0.22
CA GLY A 42 14.76 28.83 0.09
C GLY A 42 15.53 28.98 1.40
N ASP A 43 16.67 28.27 1.47
CA ASP A 43 17.74 28.43 2.46
C ASP A 43 17.42 28.17 3.94
N GLU A 44 16.40 27.36 4.28
CA GLU A 44 16.20 26.97 5.69
C GLU A 44 17.24 25.97 6.21
N GLY A 45 18.18 25.54 5.37
CA GLY A 45 19.21 24.59 5.78
C GLY A 45 18.70 23.17 6.02
N LYS A 46 17.63 22.75 5.31
CA LYS A 46 17.04 21.40 5.43
C LYS A 46 18.05 20.28 5.27
N GLY A 47 19.12 20.50 4.50
CA GLY A 47 20.19 19.52 4.32
C GLY A 47 20.73 19.01 5.65
N LYS A 48 20.95 19.89 6.64
CA LYS A 48 21.47 19.48 7.96
C LYS A 48 20.47 18.64 8.77
N VAL A 49 19.19 18.98 8.69
CA VAL A 49 18.12 18.23 9.39
C VAL A 49 17.88 16.89 8.70
N VAL A 50 17.88 16.86 7.36
CA VAL A 50 17.77 15.63 6.57
C VAL A 50 18.95 14.71 6.86
N ASP A 51 20.17 15.23 6.98
CA ASP A 51 21.37 14.45 7.30
C ASP A 51 21.29 13.80 8.70
N MET A 52 20.82 14.54 9.70
CA MET A 52 20.57 13.98 11.03
C MET A 52 19.50 12.89 11.02
N LEU A 53 18.39 13.10 10.30
CA LEU A 53 17.30 12.13 10.21
C LEU A 53 17.67 10.91 9.36
N ALA A 54 18.61 11.05 8.43
CA ALA A 54 19.10 9.97 7.59
C ALA A 54 19.89 8.92 8.39
N ALA A 55 20.52 9.30 9.51
CA ALA A 55 21.25 8.36 10.36
C ALA A 55 20.35 7.27 10.97
N ASP A 56 19.09 7.62 11.25
CA ASP A 56 18.09 6.72 11.85
C ASP A 56 17.14 6.09 10.82
N ALA A 57 17.26 6.45 9.53
CA ALA A 57 16.35 6.01 8.48
C ALA A 57 16.97 4.88 7.64
N ASP A 58 16.22 3.80 7.46
CA ASP A 58 16.64 2.70 6.57
C ASP A 58 16.66 3.12 5.09
N VAL A 59 15.80 4.07 4.72
CA VAL A 59 15.63 4.53 3.33
C VAL A 59 15.40 6.04 3.31
N VAL A 60 16.15 6.73 2.44
CA VAL A 60 15.98 8.16 2.17
C VAL A 60 15.63 8.36 0.69
N CYS A 61 14.54 9.08 0.43
CA CYS A 61 14.06 9.37 -0.92
C CYS A 61 14.00 10.88 -1.14
N ARG A 62 14.42 11.33 -2.33
CA ARG A 62 14.29 12.72 -2.77
C ARG A 62 13.20 12.82 -3.85
N CYS A 63 12.22 13.68 -3.64
CA CYS A 63 11.25 14.10 -4.65
C CYS A 63 11.35 15.62 -4.87
N GLN A 64 10.80 16.11 -5.99
CA GLN A 64 10.78 17.53 -6.37
C GLN A 64 9.36 17.97 -6.68
#